data_AF-A0A9D5NYL3-F1
#
_entry.id   AF-A0A9D5NYL3-F1
#
_cell.length_a   1.000
_cell.length_b   1.000
_cell.length_c   1.000
_cell.angle_alpha   90.00
_cell.angle_beta   90.00
_cell.angle_gamma   90.00
#
_symmetry.space_group_name_H-M   'P 1'
#
loop_
_entity.id
_entity.type
_entity.pdbx_description
1 polymer ?
#
loop_
_entity_poly.entity_id
_entity_poly.type
_entity_poly.pdbx_seq_one_letter_code
_entity_poly.pdbx_strand_id
1 'polypeptide(L)'
;MDTETKKALLEGMSGFLQGAQIGQFNMFVESGAKVVYLEQVVSEEKKKVDCQTLVRCVDRVRELFWGDSSMAVIFCVCRDCFKHEDNMSSFEREFNCSEGLISNTFRNNPYMRLSIDKWKENGAKPRVLQLAGAYINAVNEELKK
;
A
#
# COMPACT_ATOMS: atom_id res chain seq x y z
N MET A 1 -34.09 18.83 36.33
CA MET A 1 -32.69 18.69 35.86
C MET A 1 -32.11 17.57 36.70
N ASP A 2 -32.17 16.36 36.16
CA ASP A 2 -32.26 15.16 36.99
C ASP A 2 -30.92 14.53 37.37
N THR A 3 -30.99 13.83 38.49
CA THR A 3 -29.90 13.45 39.41
C THR A 3 -29.18 12.16 38.99
N GLU A 4 -29.42 11.69 37.77
CA GLU A 4 -28.88 10.45 37.22
C GLU A 4 -27.53 10.64 36.52
N THR A 5 -27.17 11.86 36.11
CA THR A 5 -25.96 12.08 35.31
C THR A 5 -24.68 12.28 36.15
N LYS A 6 -24.74 12.15 37.48
CA LYS A 6 -23.58 12.47 38.35
C LYS A 6 -23.09 11.37 39.29
N LYS A 7 -23.68 10.15 39.30
CA LYS A 7 -23.35 9.14 40.32
C LYS A 7 -22.72 7.82 39.85
N ALA A 8 -22.65 7.52 38.55
CA ALA A 8 -22.07 6.25 38.08
C ALA A 8 -20.76 6.41 37.29
N LEU A 9 -20.06 7.54 37.49
CA LEU A 9 -18.68 7.76 37.02
C LEU A 9 -17.63 7.36 38.09
N LEU A 10 -18.05 6.78 39.23
CA LEU A 10 -17.21 6.68 40.44
C LEU A 10 -17.34 5.35 41.21
N GLU A 11 -17.68 4.26 40.53
CA GLU A 11 -17.47 2.88 41.02
C GLU A 11 -16.75 2.13 39.88
N GLY A 12 -15.42 2.25 39.75
CA GLY A 12 -14.49 1.63 40.68
C GLY A 12 -14.34 0.15 40.29
N MET A 13 -13.63 -0.15 39.20
CA MET A 13 -12.25 -0.65 39.29
C MET A 13 -12.03 -1.63 40.46
N SER A 14 -11.96 -2.93 40.14
CA SER A 14 -11.07 -3.94 40.77
C SER A 14 -11.72 -5.32 40.74
N GLY A 15 -11.01 -6.32 40.18
CA GLY A 15 -11.06 -7.65 40.77
C GLY A 15 -11.41 -8.82 39.85
N PHE A 16 -10.34 -9.46 39.39
CA PHE A 16 -10.18 -10.92 39.28
C PHE A 16 -10.43 -11.64 37.93
N LEU A 17 -9.28 -11.95 37.32
CA LEU A 17 -8.97 -12.94 36.29
C LEU A 17 -9.59 -14.32 36.56
N GLN A 18 -10.03 -15.02 35.50
CA GLN A 18 -9.58 -16.39 35.16
C GLN A 18 -10.29 -16.92 33.91
N GLY A 19 -9.52 -17.42 32.93
CA GLY A 19 -10.04 -18.33 31.89
C GLY A 19 -9.54 -18.03 30.48
N ALA A 20 -8.33 -18.48 30.16
CA ALA A 20 -7.61 -18.27 28.91
C ALA A 20 -8.27 -18.82 27.63
N GLN A 21 -8.06 -18.15 26.49
CA GLN A 21 -7.28 -18.74 25.39
C GLN A 21 -6.72 -17.69 24.42
N ILE A 22 -5.43 -17.85 24.16
CA ILE A 22 -4.54 -16.92 23.46
C ILE A 22 -4.65 -17.21 21.95
N GLY A 23 -4.92 -16.19 21.16
CA GLY A 23 -4.74 -16.19 19.71
C GLY A 23 -4.43 -14.76 19.27
N GLN A 24 -3.13 -14.44 19.19
CA GLN A 24 -2.51 -13.19 18.71
C GLN A 24 -3.46 -12.11 18.20
N PHE A 25 -3.77 -11.14 19.07
CA PHE A 25 -4.16 -9.81 18.61
C PHE A 25 -2.93 -9.14 18.02
N ASN A 26 -2.77 -9.21 16.69
CA ASN A 26 -2.01 -8.17 16.01
C ASN A 26 -2.78 -6.88 16.17
N MET A 27 -2.37 -6.10 17.17
CA MET A 27 -2.76 -4.72 17.38
C MET A 27 -2.32 -3.94 16.15
N PHE A 28 -3.20 -3.83 15.15
CA PHE A 28 -3.04 -2.87 14.08
C PHE A 28 -3.24 -1.49 14.71
N VAL A 29 -2.13 -0.84 15.03
CA VAL A 29 -2.11 0.59 15.33
C VAL A 29 -2.63 1.28 14.08
N GLU A 30 -3.89 1.69 14.12
CA GLU A 30 -4.51 2.61 13.17
C GLU A 30 -3.76 3.94 13.23
N SER A 31 -2.64 4.00 12.51
CA SER A 31 -2.02 5.26 12.15
C SER A 31 -2.87 5.86 11.03
N GLY A 32 -3.88 6.65 11.42
CA GLY A 32 -4.77 7.41 10.53
C GLY A 32 -4.03 8.35 9.55
N ALA A 33 -2.71 8.47 9.67
CA ALA A 33 -1.87 9.20 8.73
C ALA A 33 -1.59 8.44 7.41
N LYS A 34 -1.64 7.10 7.38
CA LYS A 34 -1.08 6.34 6.23
C LYS A 34 -2.00 6.22 5.01
N VAL A 35 -3.30 6.45 5.14
CA VAL A 35 -4.28 6.22 4.05
C VAL A 35 -4.55 7.49 3.24
N VAL A 36 -4.21 8.67 3.78
CA VAL A 36 -4.45 9.98 3.14
C VAL A 36 -3.55 10.21 1.90
N TYR A 37 -2.40 9.52 1.82
CA TYR A 37 -1.40 9.80 0.79
C TYR A 37 -1.79 9.34 -0.62
N LEU A 38 -2.65 8.34 -0.79
CA LEU A 38 -3.03 7.86 -2.11
C LEU A 38 -3.99 8.81 -2.83
N GLU A 39 -4.90 9.48 -2.11
CA GLU A 39 -5.83 10.46 -2.70
C GLU A 39 -5.10 11.70 -3.23
N GLN A 40 -4.01 12.12 -2.58
CA GLN A 40 -3.28 13.34 -2.99
C GLN A 40 -2.32 13.14 -4.17
N VAL A 41 -1.94 11.90 -4.51
CA VAL A 41 -0.90 11.66 -5.53
C VAL A 41 -1.46 11.56 -6.95
N VAL A 42 -2.71 11.14 -7.13
CA VAL A 42 -3.24 10.82 -8.47
C VAL A 42 -3.75 12.05 -9.24
N SER A 43 -3.63 13.25 -8.65
CA SER A 43 -4.08 14.52 -9.26
C SER A 43 -3.00 15.27 -10.06
N GLU A 44 -1.76 14.77 -10.14
CA GLU A 44 -0.69 15.43 -10.92
C GLU A 44 -0.55 14.79 -12.30
N GLU A 45 -0.26 15.60 -13.33
CA GLU A 45 0.13 15.09 -14.65
C GLU A 45 1.24 14.05 -14.50
N LYS A 46 1.07 12.87 -15.13
CA LYS A 46 2.06 11.78 -15.05
C LYS A 46 3.46 12.32 -15.34
N LYS A 47 4.39 12.13 -14.40
CA LYS A 47 5.77 12.64 -14.52
C LYS A 47 6.59 11.71 -15.40
N LYS A 48 7.40 12.27 -16.31
CA LYS A 48 8.38 11.47 -17.06
C LYS A 48 9.57 11.20 -16.15
N VAL A 49 9.87 9.93 -15.92
CA VAL A 49 10.96 9.47 -15.05
C VAL A 49 11.79 8.48 -15.85
N ASP A 50 13.11 8.57 -15.77
CA ASP A 50 13.99 7.60 -16.43
C ASP A 50 13.89 6.22 -15.75
N CYS A 51 14.03 5.16 -16.55
CA CYS A 51 13.88 3.79 -16.05
C CYS A 51 14.92 3.44 -14.97
N GLN A 52 16.15 3.96 -15.04
CA GLN A 52 17.16 3.70 -14.02
C GLN A 52 16.75 4.25 -12.65
N THR A 53 16.16 5.43 -12.60
CA THR A 53 15.58 6.02 -11.38
C THR A 53 14.47 5.15 -10.81
N LEU A 54 13.56 4.65 -11.66
CA LEU A 54 12.50 3.73 -11.24
C LEU A 54 13.08 2.44 -10.64
N VAL A 55 14.06 1.83 -11.32
CA VAL A 55 14.76 0.63 -10.84
C VAL A 55 15.47 0.86 -9.50
N ARG A 56 16.20 1.98 -9.34
CA ARG A 56 16.85 2.31 -8.05
C ARG A 56 15.85 2.46 -6.91
N CYS A 57 14.66 2.99 -7.19
CA CYS A 57 13.62 3.17 -6.18
C CYS A 57 13.02 1.85 -5.71
N VAL A 58 13.12 0.77 -6.49
CA VAL A 58 12.67 -0.57 -6.07
C VAL A 58 13.46 -1.06 -4.85
N ASP A 59 14.78 -0.88 -4.84
CA ASP A 59 15.61 -1.30 -3.70
C ASP A 59 15.26 -0.54 -2.42
N ARG A 60 14.79 0.71 -2.53
CA ARG A 60 14.37 1.52 -1.37
C ARG A 60 13.10 1.00 -0.69
N VAL A 61 12.26 0.26 -1.40
CA VAL A 61 11.00 -0.29 -0.88
C VAL A 61 11.02 -1.81 -0.74
N ARG A 62 12.18 -2.44 -0.96
CA ARG A 62 12.35 -3.89 -1.01
C ARG A 62 11.98 -4.57 0.31
N GLU A 63 12.16 -3.89 1.44
CA GLU A 63 11.74 -4.39 2.76
C GLU A 63 10.23 -4.59 2.90
N LEU A 64 9.42 -3.93 2.05
CA LEU A 64 7.97 -4.05 2.03
C LEU A 64 7.47 -5.19 1.12
N PHE A 65 8.39 -5.91 0.45
CA PHE A 65 8.03 -6.96 -0.50
C PHE A 65 7.55 -8.21 0.24
N TRP A 66 6.46 -8.81 -0.26
CA TRP A 66 5.95 -10.10 0.20
C TRP A 66 6.18 -11.21 -0.84
N GLY A 67 7.17 -11.02 -1.71
CA GLY A 67 7.48 -11.87 -2.84
C GLY A 67 7.22 -11.20 -4.19
N ASP A 68 7.27 -12.00 -5.24
CA ASP A 68 7.29 -11.58 -6.64
C ASP A 68 6.09 -10.73 -7.05
N SER A 69 4.91 -10.96 -6.48
CA SER A 69 3.72 -10.14 -6.74
C SER A 69 3.86 -8.67 -6.35
N SER A 70 4.87 -8.32 -5.56
CA SER A 70 5.20 -6.92 -5.24
C SER A 70 5.60 -6.15 -6.50
N MET A 71 6.25 -6.81 -7.47
CA MET A 71 6.63 -6.18 -8.75
C MET A 71 5.43 -5.83 -9.62
N ALA A 72 4.32 -6.56 -9.51
CA ALA A 72 3.08 -6.17 -10.17
C ALA A 72 2.50 -4.86 -9.61
N VAL A 73 2.71 -4.60 -8.32
CA VAL A 73 2.33 -3.31 -7.70
C VAL A 73 3.21 -2.19 -8.23
N ILE A 74 4.51 -2.41 -8.31
CA ILE A 74 5.47 -1.45 -8.89
C ILE A 74 5.10 -1.13 -10.34
N PHE A 75 4.80 -2.14 -11.15
CA PHE A 75 4.34 -1.94 -12.53
C PHE A 75 3.11 -1.04 -12.61
N CYS A 76 2.09 -1.29 -11.78
CA CYS A 76 0.89 -0.45 -11.77
C CYS A 76 1.19 0.99 -11.34
N VAL A 77 2.09 1.18 -10.37
CA VAL A 77 2.50 2.53 -9.95
C VAL A 77 3.20 3.25 -11.09
N CYS A 78 4.12 2.58 -11.79
CA CYS A 78 4.71 3.12 -12.99
C CYS A 78 3.60 3.47 -13.98
N ARG A 79 2.78 2.52 -14.43
CA ARG A 79 1.67 2.75 -15.39
C ARG A 79 0.79 3.97 -15.05
N ASP A 80 0.43 4.15 -13.79
CA ASP A 80 -0.56 5.15 -13.37
C ASP A 80 0.06 6.50 -12.99
N CYS A 81 1.25 6.52 -12.36
CA CYS A 81 1.82 7.73 -11.77
C CYS A 81 3.02 8.30 -12.56
N PHE A 82 3.76 7.47 -13.29
CA PHE A 82 5.01 7.86 -13.96
C PHE A 82 4.90 7.46 -15.43
N LYS A 83 5.14 8.31 -16.43
CA LYS A 83 4.96 7.98 -17.87
C LYS A 83 5.93 6.90 -18.35
N HIS A 84 5.77 5.67 -17.87
CA HIS A 84 6.46 4.48 -18.29
C HIS A 84 5.55 3.81 -19.31
N GLU A 85 5.89 3.98 -20.57
CA GLU A 85 5.06 3.64 -21.74
C GLU A 85 5.13 2.15 -22.11
N ASP A 86 5.72 1.33 -21.24
CA ASP A 86 6.03 -0.06 -21.53
C ASP A 86 4.90 -1.03 -21.15
N ASN A 87 4.69 -2.01 -22.02
CA ASN A 87 3.80 -3.14 -21.73
C ASN A 87 4.41 -4.06 -20.65
N MET A 88 3.60 -4.96 -20.09
CA MET A 88 4.02 -5.83 -18.99
C MET A 88 5.30 -6.61 -19.28
N SER A 89 5.46 -7.15 -20.49
CA SER A 89 6.63 -7.94 -20.87
C SER A 89 7.91 -7.12 -20.94
N SER A 90 7.81 -5.88 -21.45
CA SER A 90 8.94 -4.94 -21.42
C SER A 90 9.36 -4.61 -19.99
N PHE A 91 8.39 -4.28 -19.11
CA PHE A 91 8.66 -4.03 -17.70
C PHE A 91 9.32 -5.25 -17.02
N GLU A 92 8.79 -6.45 -17.25
CA GLU A 92 9.33 -7.68 -16.65
C GLU A 92 10.80 -7.88 -17.05
N ARG A 93 11.16 -7.63 -18.30
CA ARG A 93 12.55 -7.71 -18.76
C ARG A 93 13.44 -6.63 -18.14
N GLU A 94 12.98 -5.39 -18.07
CA GLU A 94 13.76 -4.26 -17.54
C GLU A 94 14.02 -4.37 -16.04
N PHE A 95 13.03 -4.85 -15.29
CA PHE A 95 13.11 -5.04 -13.85
C PHE A 95 13.53 -6.46 -13.45
N ASN A 96 14.02 -7.27 -14.41
CA ASN A 96 14.50 -8.64 -14.20
C ASN A 96 13.53 -9.54 -13.42
N CYS A 97 12.25 -9.44 -13.78
CA CYS A 97 11.16 -10.26 -13.26
C CYS A 97 11.00 -11.55 -14.08
N SER A 98 10.39 -12.58 -13.49
CA SER A 98 9.97 -13.76 -14.26
C SER A 98 8.90 -13.40 -15.30
N GLU A 99 9.01 -13.98 -16.48
CA GLU A 99 8.06 -13.79 -17.57
C GLU A 99 6.64 -14.20 -17.16
N GLY A 100 5.67 -13.32 -17.42
CA GLY A 100 4.26 -13.55 -17.13
C GLY A 100 3.85 -13.33 -15.67
N LEU A 101 4.78 -12.95 -14.78
CA LEU A 101 4.53 -12.65 -13.36
C LEU A 101 3.39 -11.65 -13.17
N ILE A 102 3.38 -10.55 -13.92
CA ILE A 102 2.37 -9.49 -13.78
C ILE A 102 1.02 -10.02 -14.25
N SER A 103 0.99 -10.67 -15.42
CA SER A 103 -0.24 -11.23 -15.98
C SER A 103 -0.88 -12.27 -15.05
N ASN A 104 -0.07 -13.14 -14.44
CA ASN A 104 -0.51 -14.14 -13.47
C ASN A 104 -1.01 -13.48 -12.18
N THR A 105 -0.33 -12.43 -11.72
CA THR A 105 -0.77 -11.67 -10.53
C THR A 105 -2.12 -11.02 -10.76
N PHE A 106 -2.37 -10.47 -11.96
CA PHE A 106 -3.65 -9.83 -12.30
C PHE A 106 -4.81 -10.82 -12.43
N ARG A 107 -4.56 -12.08 -12.82
CA ARG A 107 -5.59 -13.12 -12.80
C ARG A 107 -6.12 -13.35 -11.39
N ASN A 108 -5.25 -13.32 -10.39
CA ASN A 108 -5.60 -13.52 -8.98
C ASN A 108 -6.02 -12.23 -8.25
N ASN A 109 -5.71 -11.06 -8.80
CA ASN A 109 -5.97 -9.75 -8.21
C ASN A 109 -6.58 -8.81 -9.25
N PRO A 110 -7.88 -8.97 -9.60
CA PRO A 110 -8.47 -8.26 -10.72
C PRO A 110 -8.51 -6.74 -10.57
N TYR A 111 -8.54 -6.22 -9.34
CA TYR A 111 -8.50 -4.78 -9.06
C TYR A 111 -7.23 -4.09 -9.60
N MET A 112 -6.11 -4.81 -9.79
CA MET A 112 -4.86 -4.23 -10.32
C MET A 112 -4.96 -3.81 -11.80
N ARG A 113 -6.00 -4.26 -12.51
CA ARG A 113 -6.34 -3.75 -13.85
C ARG A 113 -6.91 -2.33 -13.81
N LEU A 114 -7.46 -1.91 -12.67
CA LEU A 114 -7.94 -0.56 -12.44
C LEU A 114 -6.77 0.36 -12.09
N SER A 115 -6.99 1.67 -12.23
CA SER A 115 -6.08 2.69 -11.73
C SER A 115 -5.96 2.61 -10.21
N ILE A 116 -4.76 2.93 -9.68
CA ILE A 116 -4.40 2.76 -8.26
C ILE A 116 -5.33 3.49 -7.28
N ASP A 117 -5.86 4.65 -7.65
CA ASP A 117 -6.86 5.40 -6.87
C ASP A 117 -8.10 4.55 -6.54
N LYS A 118 -8.46 3.61 -7.42
CA LYS A 118 -9.65 2.76 -7.27
C LYS A 118 -9.39 1.49 -6.46
N TRP A 119 -8.14 1.17 -6.14
CA TRP A 119 -7.79 -0.11 -5.55
C TRP A 119 -8.41 -0.33 -4.17
N LYS A 120 -8.40 0.70 -3.33
CA LYS A 120 -8.95 0.65 -1.97
C LYS A 120 -10.44 0.28 -2.00
N GLU A 121 -11.21 0.93 -2.86
CA GLU A 121 -12.65 0.70 -3.03
C GLU A 121 -12.95 -0.67 -3.66
N ASN A 122 -11.99 -1.26 -4.36
CA ASN A 122 -12.10 -2.55 -5.03
C ASN A 122 -11.42 -3.69 -4.26
N GLY A 123 -11.27 -3.54 -2.93
CA GLY A 123 -10.85 -4.62 -2.04
C GLY A 123 -9.34 -4.90 -2.00
N ALA A 124 -8.51 -3.95 -2.42
CA ALA A 124 -7.06 -4.09 -2.28
C ALA A 124 -6.65 -4.19 -0.80
N LYS A 125 -5.73 -5.11 -0.52
CA LYS A 125 -5.21 -5.32 0.84
C LYS A 125 -4.40 -4.10 1.30
N PRO A 126 -4.45 -3.72 2.60
CA PRO A 126 -3.69 -2.57 3.11
C PRO A 126 -2.20 -2.58 2.77
N ARG A 127 -1.56 -3.75 2.81
CA ARG A 127 -0.15 -3.91 2.44
C ARG A 127 0.18 -3.52 0.99
N VAL A 128 -0.76 -3.72 0.07
CA VAL A 128 -0.61 -3.37 -1.35
C VAL A 128 -0.63 -1.85 -1.51
N LEU A 129 -1.57 -1.20 -0.84
CA LEU A 129 -1.68 0.27 -0.82
C LEU A 129 -0.44 0.90 -0.17
N GLN A 130 0.07 0.30 0.91
CA GLN A 130 1.29 0.74 1.59
C GLN A 130 2.51 0.67 0.66
N LEU A 131 2.70 -0.45 -0.05
CA LEU A 131 3.80 -0.58 -1.01
C LEU A 131 3.68 0.43 -2.14
N ALA A 132 2.48 0.61 -2.71
CA ALA A 132 2.25 1.59 -3.77
C ALA A 132 2.61 3.00 -3.30
N GLY A 133 2.10 3.44 -2.15
CA GLY A 133 2.43 4.75 -1.58
C GLY A 133 3.90 4.93 -1.26
N ALA A 134 4.54 3.90 -0.68
CA ALA A 134 5.98 3.95 -0.37
C ALA A 134 6.83 4.11 -1.63
N TYR A 135 6.50 3.39 -2.70
CA TYR A 135 7.25 3.46 -3.95
C TYR A 135 7.05 4.80 -4.67
N ILE A 136 5.82 5.30 -4.72
CA ILE A 136 5.51 6.66 -5.20
C ILE A 136 6.38 7.70 -4.47
N ASN A 137 6.43 7.63 -3.14
CA ASN A 137 7.21 8.55 -2.33
C ASN A 137 8.71 8.42 -2.63
N ALA A 138 9.23 7.20 -2.73
CA ALA A 138 10.62 6.96 -3.06
C ALA A 138 11.02 7.60 -4.40
N VAL A 139 10.18 7.45 -5.43
CA VAL A 139 10.40 8.06 -6.76
C VAL A 139 10.31 9.59 -6.68
N ASN A 140 9.28 10.13 -6.02
CA ASN A 140 9.12 11.59 -5.87
C ASN A 140 10.26 12.24 -5.08
N GLU A 141 10.83 11.56 -4.09
CA GLU A 141 12.01 12.04 -3.37
C GLU A 141 13.26 12.01 -4.23
N GLU A 142 13.41 10.98 -5.07
CA GLU A 142 14.55 10.88 -5.99
C GLU A 142 14.51 11.98 -7.06
N LEU A 143 13.31 12.35 -7.53
CA LEU A 143 13.12 13.45 -8.48
C LEU A 143 13.41 14.86 -7.91
N LYS A 144 13.53 14.99 -6.59
CA LYS A 144 13.83 16.28 -5.92
C LYS A 144 15.34 16.50 -5.70
N LYS A 145 16.17 15.48 -5.96
CA LYS A 145 17.62 15.57 -5.83
C LYS A 145 18.24 16.17 -7.09
#